data_AF-A0A401M5B2-F1
#
_entry.id   AF-A0A401M5B2-F1
#
_cell.length_a   1.000
_cell.length_b   1.000
_cell.length_c   1.000
_cell.angle_alpha   90.00
_cell.angle_beta   90.00
_cell.angle_gamma   90.00
#
_symmetry.space_group_name_H-M   'P 1'
#
loop_
_entity.id
_entity.type
_entity.pdbx_description
1 polymer ?
#
loop_
_entity_poly.entity_id
_entity_poly.type
_entity_poly.pdbx_seq_one_letter_code
_entity_poly.pdbx_strand_id
1 'polypeptide(L)'
;MNGLLFPGARQAVQIKRRRTDRKTGNTTVKTVYAVTSLTAGQATPAQIARLVRDHWKIEALHHVRDTTFAEDASHLRTGNAPRAMATWRNLAIGALRAAGVTNIAAGLRRNARDPHRPLTLLGLR
;
A
#
# COMPACT_ATOMS: atom_id res chain seq x y z
N MET A 1 -37.36 13.16 -2.02
CA MET A 1 -35.88 13.17 -1.88
C MET A 1 -35.42 11.76 -1.54
N ASN A 2 -35.15 10.91 -2.54
CA ASN A 2 -34.66 9.54 -2.31
C ASN A 2 -33.16 9.47 -2.62
N GLY A 3 -32.35 10.16 -1.82
CA GLY A 3 -30.90 10.25 -1.97
C GLY A 3 -30.19 9.40 -0.92
N LEU A 4 -30.07 8.09 -1.14
CA LEU A 4 -29.14 7.28 -0.34
C LEU A 4 -27.72 7.80 -0.63
N LEU A 5 -26.99 8.21 0.41
CA LEU A 5 -25.64 8.79 0.32
C LEU A 5 -24.61 7.90 -0.38
N PHE A 6 -24.92 6.61 -0.58
CA PHE A 6 -24.06 5.63 -1.24
C PHE A 6 -24.87 4.74 -2.20
N PRO A 7 -25.15 5.22 -3.43
CA PRO A 7 -25.81 4.40 -4.45
C PRO A 7 -25.03 3.11 -4.72
N GLY A 8 -25.70 1.96 -4.64
CA GLY A 8 -25.10 0.64 -4.88
C GLY A 8 -24.50 -0.05 -3.65
N ALA A 9 -24.50 0.58 -2.47
CA ALA A 9 -24.18 -0.11 -1.23
C ALA A 9 -25.22 -1.20 -0.93
N ARG A 10 -24.75 -2.42 -0.63
CA ARG A 10 -25.58 -3.60 -0.31
C ARG A 10 -25.42 -4.05 1.13
N GLN A 11 -24.33 -3.70 1.80
CA GLN A 11 -24.10 -3.97 3.22
C GLN A 11 -23.39 -2.80 3.90
N ALA A 12 -23.73 -2.57 5.17
CA ALA A 12 -22.96 -1.74 6.09
C ALA A 12 -22.18 -2.64 7.06
N VAL A 13 -20.94 -2.28 7.36
CA VAL A 13 -20.00 -3.10 8.12
C VAL A 13 -19.42 -2.26 9.25
N GLN A 14 -19.49 -2.79 10.48
CA GLN A 14 -18.78 -2.23 11.62
C GLN A 14 -17.52 -3.06 11.88
N ILE A 15 -16.36 -2.42 11.88
CA ILE A 15 -15.06 -3.06 12.08
C ILE A 15 -14.45 -2.52 13.37
N LYS A 16 -14.30 -3.38 14.37
CA LYS A 16 -13.56 -3.06 15.59
C LYS A 16 -12.11 -3.51 15.43
N ARG A 17 -11.18 -2.56 15.47
CA ARG A 17 -9.73 -2.80 15.35
C ARG A 17 -9.08 -2.57 16.71
N ARG A 18 -8.37 -3.57 17.21
CA ARG A 18 -7.54 -3.47 18.41
C ARG A 18 -6.08 -3.42 17.98
N ARG A 19 -5.33 -2.42 18.45
CA ARG A 19 -3.89 -2.30 18.26
C ARG A 19 -3.24 -2.21 19.63
N THR A 20 -2.21 -3.01 19.86
CA THR A 20 -1.35 -2.90 21.03
C THR A 20 -0.01 -2.36 20.60
N ASP A 21 0.41 -1.27 21.21
CA ASP A 21 1.75 -0.73 21.03
C ASP A 21 2.74 -1.62 21.78
N ARG A 22 3.75 -2.17 21.08
CA ARG A 22 4.70 -3.12 21.68
C ARG A 22 5.70 -2.47 22.63
N LYS A 23 5.94 -1.16 22.52
CA LYS A 23 6.91 -0.46 23.38
C LYS A 23 6.27 -0.03 24.70
N THR A 24 5.01 0.41 24.64
CA THR A 24 4.29 0.98 25.79
C THR A 24 3.27 0.01 26.40
N GLY A 25 2.90 -1.07 25.71
CA GLY A 25 1.84 -2.00 26.12
C GLY A 25 0.42 -1.46 25.95
N ASN A 26 0.28 -0.18 25.57
CA ASN A 26 -1.02 0.47 25.46
C ASN A 26 -1.87 -0.15 24.35
N THR A 27 -3.11 -0.46 24.68
CA THR A 27 -4.08 -1.03 23.74
C THR A 27 -5.11 0.03 23.37
N THR A 28 -5.24 0.31 22.07
CA THR A 28 -6.27 1.20 21.53
C THR A 28 -7.29 0.38 20.75
N VAL A 29 -8.58 0.68 20.96
CA VAL A 29 -9.67 0.14 20.16
C VAL A 29 -10.24 1.26 19.31
N LYS A 30 -10.34 1.03 17.99
CA LYS A 30 -11.00 1.95 17.05
C LYS A 30 -12.16 1.23 16.37
N THR A 31 -13.29 1.90 16.28
CA THR A 31 -14.45 1.44 15.50
C THR A 31 -14.46 2.19 14.17
N VAL A 32 -14.52 1.45 13.07
CA VAL A 32 -14.62 1.99 11.71
C VAL A 32 -15.90 1.46 11.08
N TYR A 33 -16.65 2.33 10.42
CA TYR A 33 -17.81 1.94 9.62
C TYR A 33 -17.43 1.96 8.14
N ALA A 34 -17.88 0.96 7.40
CA ALA A 34 -17.65 0.85 5.97
C ALA A 34 -18.94 0.40 5.27
N VAL A 35 -19.05 0.72 3.98
CA VAL A 35 -20.12 0.21 3.11
C VAL A 35 -19.49 -0.58 1.97
N THR A 36 -20.21 -1.59 1.47
CA THR A 36 -19.76 -2.41 0.35
C THR A 36 -20.92 -2.72 -0.59
N SER A 37 -20.62 -2.83 -1.88
CA SER A 37 -21.56 -3.33 -2.89
C SER A 37 -21.70 -4.86 -2.88
N LEU A 38 -20.85 -5.57 -2.13
CA LEU A 38 -20.98 -7.01 -1.93
C LEU A 38 -22.22 -7.31 -1.10
N THR A 39 -22.99 -8.32 -1.50
CA THR A 39 -24.12 -8.85 -0.72
C THR A 39 -23.65 -9.89 0.31
N ALA A 40 -24.49 -10.18 1.31
CA ALA A 40 -24.15 -11.12 2.38
C ALA A 40 -23.87 -12.55 1.87
N GLY A 41 -24.46 -12.93 0.72
CA GLY A 41 -24.17 -14.20 0.05
C GLY A 41 -22.85 -14.19 -0.75
N GLN A 42 -22.33 -13.02 -1.13
CA GLN A 42 -21.07 -12.90 -1.89
C GLN A 42 -19.84 -12.84 -0.98
N ALA A 43 -19.97 -12.23 0.19
CA ALA A 43 -18.86 -12.11 1.14
C ALA A 43 -19.36 -12.13 2.58
N THR A 44 -18.85 -13.11 3.32
CA THR A 44 -19.05 -13.23 4.77
C THR A 44 -18.30 -12.12 5.52
N PRO A 45 -18.66 -11.83 6.78
CA PRO A 45 -17.92 -10.85 7.60
C PRO A 45 -16.41 -11.13 7.70
N ALA A 46 -16.01 -12.41 7.76
CA ALA A 46 -14.60 -12.80 7.80
C ALA A 46 -13.87 -12.49 6.49
N GLN A 47 -14.51 -12.72 5.34
CA GLN A 47 -13.95 -12.37 4.03
C GLN A 47 -13.83 -10.86 3.87
N ILE A 48 -14.84 -10.09 4.29
CA ILE A 48 -14.76 -8.62 4.30
C ILE A 48 -13.61 -8.13 5.19
N ALA A 49 -13.48 -8.69 6.40
CA ALA A 49 -12.38 -8.34 7.31
C ALA A 49 -11.00 -8.65 6.69
N ARG A 50 -10.87 -9.76 5.95
CA ARG A 50 -9.66 -10.11 5.20
C ARG A 50 -9.38 -9.09 4.10
N LEU A 51 -10.37 -8.74 3.26
CA LEU A 51 -10.21 -7.73 2.20
C LEU A 51 -9.76 -6.38 2.77
N VAL A 52 -10.37 -5.95 3.87
CA VAL A 52 -9.98 -4.72 4.57
C VAL A 52 -8.55 -4.80 5.11
N ARG A 53 -8.13 -5.96 5.64
CA ARG A 53 -6.75 -6.17 6.07
C ARG A 53 -5.79 -6.19 4.88
N ASP A 54 -6.14 -6.85 3.78
CA ASP A 54 -5.32 -6.94 2.58
C ASP A 54 -5.15 -5.57 1.91
N HIS A 55 -6.15 -4.70 2.00
CA HIS A 55 -6.06 -3.31 1.53
C HIS A 55 -4.91 -2.52 2.21
N TRP A 56 -4.56 -2.82 3.46
CA TRP A 56 -3.40 -2.19 4.13
C TRP A 56 -2.06 -2.46 3.43
N LYS A 57 -1.97 -3.47 2.55
CA LYS A 57 -0.77 -3.68 1.72
C LYS A 57 -0.50 -2.49 0.80
N ILE A 58 -1.53 -1.71 0.43
CA ILE A 58 -1.38 -0.48 -0.33
C ILE A 58 -0.67 0.57 0.53
N GLU A 59 -1.10 0.77 1.77
CA GLU A 59 -0.44 1.69 2.70
C GLU A 59 1.02 1.28 2.97
N ALA A 60 1.30 -0.03 3.08
CA ALA A 60 2.67 -0.52 3.22
C ALA A 60 3.53 -0.18 1.99
N LEU A 61 2.96 -0.17 0.78
CA LEU A 61 3.65 0.29 -0.43
C LEU A 61 3.93 1.80 -0.38
N HIS A 62 2.94 2.60 0.07
CA HIS A 62 3.11 4.05 0.26
C HIS A 62 4.24 4.34 1.24
N HIS A 63 4.25 3.68 2.40
CA HIS A 63 5.32 3.83 3.37
C HIS A 63 6.72 3.55 2.79
N VAL A 64 6.88 2.52 1.95
CA VAL A 64 8.16 2.25 1.27
C VAL A 64 8.52 3.40 0.33
N ARG A 65 7.57 3.95 -0.43
CA ARG A 65 7.83 5.10 -1.30
C ARG A 65 8.24 6.34 -0.51
N ASP A 66 7.48 6.66 0.52
CA ASP A 66 7.65 7.88 1.30
C ASP A 66 8.97 7.85 2.08
N THR A 67 9.29 6.72 2.71
CA THR A 67 10.49 6.60 3.55
C THR A 67 11.72 6.12 2.80
N THR A 68 11.60 5.03 2.02
CA THR A 68 12.76 4.39 1.39
C THR A 68 13.18 5.12 0.12
N PHE A 69 12.24 5.71 -0.61
CA PHE A 69 12.52 6.56 -1.78
C PHE A 69 12.42 8.06 -1.50
N ALA A 70 12.24 8.45 -0.23
CA ALA A 70 12.15 9.83 0.21
C ALA A 70 11.13 10.65 -0.61
N GLU A 71 9.99 10.03 -0.99
CA GLU A 71 9.03 10.65 -1.89
C GLU A 71 8.46 11.96 -1.32
N ASP A 72 8.16 12.00 -0.02
CA ASP A 72 7.68 13.21 0.66
C ASP A 72 8.72 14.34 0.64
N ALA A 73 10.00 14.00 0.70
CA ALA A 73 11.11 14.94 0.65
C ALA A 73 11.49 15.35 -0.78
N SER A 74 10.81 14.86 -1.81
CA SER A 74 11.08 15.22 -3.21
C SER A 74 10.59 16.63 -3.54
N HIS A 75 11.47 17.48 -4.07
CA HIS A 75 11.13 18.85 -4.47
C HIS A 75 10.58 18.96 -5.90
N LEU A 76 10.53 17.85 -6.64
CA LEU A 76 9.96 17.82 -7.98
C LEU A 76 8.45 18.09 -7.90
N ARG A 77 8.03 19.28 -8.35
CA ARG A 77 6.62 19.74 -8.35
C ARG A 77 6.10 20.18 -9.71
N THR A 78 6.96 20.31 -10.72
CA THR A 78 6.61 20.90 -12.02
C THR A 78 6.16 19.86 -13.04
N GLY A 79 5.08 20.17 -13.76
CA GLY A 79 4.59 19.37 -14.88
C GLY A 79 4.38 17.90 -14.53
N ASN A 80 4.86 17.00 -15.40
CA ASN A 80 4.69 15.56 -15.24
C ASN A 80 5.76 14.89 -14.35
N ALA A 81 6.72 15.65 -13.81
CA ALA A 81 7.83 15.10 -13.03
C ALA A 81 7.39 14.29 -11.79
N PRO A 82 6.40 14.73 -10.97
CA PRO A 82 5.95 13.94 -9.83
C PRO A 82 5.39 12.57 -10.26
N ARG A 83 4.59 12.55 -11.33
CA ARG A 83 3.99 11.32 -11.86
C ARG A 83 5.05 10.39 -12.45
N ALA A 84 6.00 10.93 -13.22
CA ALA A 84 7.10 10.14 -13.77
C ALA A 84 7.91 9.48 -12.66
N MET A 85 8.25 10.22 -11.61
CA MET A 85 8.98 9.69 -10.46
C MET A 85 8.20 8.62 -9.69
N ALA A 86 6.90 8.80 -9.49
CA ALA A 86 6.05 7.76 -8.89
C ALA A 86 6.08 6.47 -9.73
N THR A 87 6.01 6.59 -11.07
CA THR A 87 6.14 5.43 -11.98
C THR A 87 7.49 4.73 -11.83
N TRP A 88 8.60 5.49 -11.84
CA TRP A 88 9.94 4.91 -11.69
C TRP A 88 10.15 4.21 -10.35
N ARG A 89 9.68 4.81 -9.25
CA ARG A 89 9.74 4.19 -7.92
C ARG A 89 8.92 2.90 -7.87
N ASN A 90 7.70 2.91 -8.42
CA ASN A 90 6.86 1.70 -8.51
C ASN A 90 7.53 0.61 -9.35
N LEU A 91 8.15 0.96 -10.47
CA LEU A 91 8.91 0.02 -11.30
C LEU A 91 10.06 -0.61 -10.50
N ALA A 92 10.87 0.21 -9.81
CA ALA A 92 11.98 -0.28 -9.01
C ALA A 92 11.52 -1.22 -7.88
N ILE A 93 10.43 -0.88 -7.18
CA ILE A 93 9.83 -1.74 -6.15
C ILE A 93 9.35 -3.06 -6.78
N GLY A 94 8.66 -2.99 -7.92
CA GLY A 94 8.16 -4.15 -8.65
C GLY A 94 9.28 -5.10 -9.07
N ALA A 95 10.35 -4.56 -9.69
CA ALA A 95 11.50 -5.34 -10.13
C ALA A 95 12.21 -6.05 -8.96
N LEU A 96 12.42 -5.35 -7.84
CA LEU A 96 13.01 -5.95 -6.64
C LEU A 96 12.13 -7.08 -6.09
N ARG A 97 10.81 -6.89 -6.01
CA ARG A 97 9.88 -7.93 -5.55
C ARG A 97 9.84 -9.14 -6.50
N ALA A 98 9.85 -8.90 -7.82
CA ALA A 98 9.90 -9.96 -8.82
C ALA A 98 11.18 -10.80 -8.70
N ALA A 99 12.30 -10.17 -8.31
CA ALA A 99 13.56 -10.85 -8.00
C ALA A 99 13.61 -11.48 -6.59
N GLY A 100 12.48 -11.55 -5.87
CA GLY A 100 12.39 -12.17 -4.54
C GLY A 100 12.91 -11.33 -3.39
N VAL A 101 13.23 -10.05 -3.60
CA VAL A 101 13.73 -9.17 -2.53
C VAL A 101 12.58 -8.78 -1.59
N THR A 102 12.71 -9.17 -0.32
CA THR A 102 11.71 -8.88 0.72
C THR A 102 11.99 -7.56 1.45
N ASN A 103 13.26 -7.13 1.52
CA ASN A 103 13.68 -5.87 2.11
C ASN A 103 14.11 -4.88 1.01
N ILE A 104 13.20 -3.96 0.66
CA ILE A 104 13.41 -2.99 -0.43
C ILE A 104 14.58 -2.05 -0.15
N ALA A 105 14.74 -1.56 1.08
CA ALA A 105 15.84 -0.67 1.45
C ALA A 105 17.21 -1.34 1.28
N ALA A 106 17.33 -2.62 1.68
CA ALA A 106 18.54 -3.41 1.43
C ALA A 106 18.77 -3.65 -0.08
N GLY A 107 17.70 -3.95 -0.82
CA GLY A 107 17.73 -4.08 -2.27
C GLY A 107 18.26 -2.82 -2.97
N LEU A 108 17.76 -1.65 -2.61
CA LEU A 108 18.25 -0.39 -3.16
C LEU A 108 19.74 -0.17 -2.86
N ARG A 109 20.16 -0.36 -1.61
CA ARG A 109 21.58 -0.19 -1.22
C ARG A 109 22.51 -1.12 -2.01
N ARG A 110 22.09 -2.36 -2.29
CA ARG A 110 22.86 -3.31 -3.11
C ARG A 110 23.03 -2.84 -4.56
N ASN A 111 22.01 -2.21 -5.13
CA ASN A 111 21.99 -1.78 -6.53
C ASN A 111 22.55 -0.37 -6.73
N ALA A 112 22.61 0.47 -5.70
CA ALA A 112 22.95 1.89 -5.82
C ALA A 112 24.36 2.19 -6.34
N ARG A 113 25.32 1.26 -6.19
CA ARG A 113 26.74 1.47 -6.53
C ARG A 113 27.19 0.76 -7.81
N ASP A 114 26.29 0.11 -8.53
CA ASP A 114 26.61 -0.64 -9.73
C ASP A 114 25.42 -0.59 -10.69
N PRO A 115 25.51 0.20 -11.78
CA PRO A 115 24.40 0.41 -12.70
C PRO A 115 24.05 -0.84 -13.53
N HIS A 116 24.91 -1.85 -13.61
CA HIS A 116 24.60 -3.09 -14.32
C HIS A 116 23.64 -3.99 -13.54
N ARG A 117 23.62 -3.90 -12.21
CA ARG A 117 22.72 -4.70 -11.36
C ARG A 117 21.23 -4.38 -11.57
N PRO A 118 20.79 -3.11 -11.55
CA PRO A 118 19.39 -2.79 -11.84
C PRO A 118 19.01 -3.12 -13.29
N LEU A 119 19.93 -2.99 -14.27
CA LEU A 119 19.66 -3.41 -15.65
C LEU A 119 19.44 -4.94 -15.74
N THR A 120 20.29 -5.71 -15.07
CA THR A 120 20.15 -7.17 -14.99
C THR A 120 18.83 -7.58 -14.32
N LEU A 121 18.39 -6.87 -13.27
CA LEU A 121 17.08 -7.10 -12.64
C LEU A 121 15.91 -6.88 -13.60
N LEU A 122 16.09 -6.01 -14.60
CA LEU A 122 15.10 -5.73 -15.64
C LEU A 122 15.27 -6.61 -16.88
N GLY A 123 16.25 -7.53 -16.89
CA GLY A 123 16.56 -8.37 -18.06
C GLY A 123 17.23 -7.61 -19.20
N LEU A 124 17.76 -6.42 -18.94
CA LEU A 124 18.47 -5.58 -19.91
C LEU A 124 19.98 -5.82 -19.73
N ARG A 125 20.69 -6.07 -20.84
CA ARG A 125 22.16 -6.20 -20.88
C ARG A 125 22.77 -5.06 -21.67
#